data_AF-A0A955ZF33-F1
#
_entry.id   AF-A0A955ZF33-F1
#
_cell.length_a   1.000
_cell.length_b   1.000
_cell.length_c   1.000
_cell.angle_alpha   90.00
_cell.angle_beta   90.00
_cell.angle_gamma   90.00
#
_symmetry.space_group_name_H-M   'P 1'
#
loop_
_entity.id
_entity.type
_entity.pdbx_description
1 polymer ?
#
loop_
_entity_poly.entity_id
_entity_poly.type
_entity_poly.pdbx_seq_one_letter_code
_entity_poly.pdbx_strand_id
1 'polypeptide(L)'
;SKDAAVCGDPTTNGSLLFAGRLFERRDDEQWWAWDTGAKGAAAPNELLLQQGECQGPDDVQWMTSSDGTLWRVEPTTYYRPVQFPALKAAAVTTAADKSVLLAAIDGEELWVGPETWQRWQFPNGAPGQLSAAGGMVWVTSGSQLLRFDGESWSEMQRLDGEDGDVASLHAHDGGLWVEHGSSVCHLTGAPMVHVAGVRPYLRTKELDHAFSITASDEAATVTASLDGEPLTLTIDPETGASTGSLRLDSAGWHQLVAAAGAAERRVWLKRLPDAERSWDSDIRPIFESNCAGCHTTGQEPGGPALASYQDWVAHAKQIQQRVVDAKTMPPAANKGPDWGDDDVQVIAQWLAGGMAP
;
A
#
# COMPACT_ATOMS: atom_id res chain seq x y z
N SER A 1 -28.37 -3.08 2.22
CA SER A 1 -27.21 -2.18 2.34
C SER A 1 -26.03 -3.02 2.82
N LYS A 2 -24.83 -2.80 2.28
CA LYS A 2 -23.61 -3.33 2.91
C LYS A 2 -23.33 -2.42 4.11
N ASP A 3 -23.94 -2.71 5.24
CA ASP A 3 -23.78 -1.85 6.44
C ASP A 3 -22.41 -2.02 7.11
N ALA A 4 -21.68 -3.06 6.70
CA ALA A 4 -20.32 -3.30 7.11
C ALA A 4 -19.44 -3.80 5.96
N ALA A 5 -18.17 -3.38 5.96
CA ALA A 5 -17.10 -3.97 5.17
C ALA A 5 -15.96 -4.39 6.11
N VAL A 6 -15.43 -5.58 5.90
CA VAL A 6 -14.27 -6.10 6.63
C VAL A 6 -13.15 -6.29 5.63
N CYS A 7 -11.94 -5.94 6.04
CA CYS A 7 -10.74 -6.20 5.30
C CYS A 7 -9.64 -6.72 6.24
N GLY A 8 -8.83 -7.66 5.75
CA GLY A 8 -7.75 -8.25 6.52
C GLY A 8 -8.25 -9.16 7.64
N ASP A 9 -7.35 -9.50 8.56
CA ASP A 9 -7.66 -10.33 9.71
C ASP A 9 -7.99 -9.44 10.93
N PRO A 10 -9.28 -9.37 11.36
CA PRO A 10 -9.70 -8.55 12.49
C PRO A 10 -9.15 -9.03 13.84
N THR A 11 -8.42 -10.14 13.89
CA THR A 11 -7.75 -10.61 15.11
C THR A 11 -6.35 -10.02 15.28
N THR A 12 -5.74 -9.54 14.21
CA THR A 12 -4.36 -9.03 14.19
C THR A 12 -4.31 -7.60 13.67
N ASN A 13 -4.48 -7.41 12.36
CA ASN A 13 -4.34 -6.13 11.66
C ASN A 13 -5.46 -5.96 10.61
N GLY A 14 -6.70 -5.89 11.07
CA GLY A 14 -7.89 -5.80 10.23
C GLY A 14 -8.59 -4.46 10.33
N SER A 15 -9.28 -4.09 9.25
CA SER A 15 -10.17 -2.93 9.20
C SER A 15 -11.63 -3.38 9.17
N LEU A 16 -12.47 -2.70 9.93
CA LEU A 16 -13.92 -2.83 9.90
C LEU A 16 -14.52 -1.45 9.63
N LEU A 17 -15.19 -1.29 8.50
CA LEU A 17 -16.01 -0.12 8.23
C LEU A 17 -17.45 -0.45 8.63
N PHE A 18 -18.02 0.29 9.58
CA PHE A 18 -19.40 0.08 10.02
C PHE A 18 -20.06 1.41 10.33
N ALA A 19 -21.25 1.64 9.77
CA ALA A 19 -22.06 2.84 10.00
C ALA A 19 -21.28 4.16 9.80
N GLY A 20 -20.44 4.26 8.75
CA GLY A 20 -19.66 5.46 8.44
C GLY A 20 -18.39 5.66 9.27
N ARG A 21 -18.08 4.72 10.16
CA ARG A 21 -16.90 4.73 11.03
C ARG A 21 -15.96 3.61 10.65
N LEU A 22 -14.69 3.95 10.47
CA LEU A 22 -13.64 2.97 10.23
C LEU A 22 -13.02 2.59 11.57
N PHE A 23 -12.99 1.29 11.85
CA PHE A 23 -12.32 0.70 12.99
C PHE A 23 -11.09 -0.03 12.50
N GLU A 24 -9.94 0.21 13.11
CA GLU A 24 -8.68 -0.45 12.80
C GLU A 24 -8.21 -1.18 14.04
N ARG A 25 -7.95 -2.48 13.92
CA ARG A 25 -7.19 -3.19 14.93
C ARG A 25 -5.71 -3.04 14.62
N ARG A 26 -4.95 -2.61 15.62
CA ARG A 26 -3.49 -2.49 15.54
C ARG A 26 -2.85 -3.54 16.45
N ASP A 27 -1.53 -3.65 16.37
CA ASP A 27 -0.75 -4.66 17.09
C ASP A 27 -0.61 -4.43 18.60
N ASP A 28 -1.26 -3.39 19.12
CA ASP A 28 -1.50 -3.13 20.54
C ASP A 28 -2.75 -3.88 21.06
N GLU A 29 -3.37 -4.70 20.20
CA GLU A 29 -4.64 -5.39 20.44
C GLU A 29 -5.83 -4.45 20.69
N GLN A 30 -5.66 -3.14 20.47
CA GLN A 30 -6.70 -2.15 20.63
C GLN A 30 -7.39 -1.86 19.29
N TRP A 31 -8.66 -1.49 19.40
CA TRP A 31 -9.44 -0.98 18.28
C TRP A 31 -9.40 0.54 18.30
N TRP A 32 -8.83 1.09 17.23
CA TRP A 32 -8.84 2.51 16.94
C TRP A 32 -10.05 2.83 16.07
N ALA A 33 -10.67 3.98 16.28
CA ALA A 33 -11.85 4.39 15.54
C ALA A 33 -11.64 5.74 14.87
N TRP A 34 -11.86 5.78 13.57
CA TRP A 34 -11.91 6.96 12.75
C TRP A 34 -13.37 7.35 12.54
N ASP A 35 -13.76 8.44 13.18
CA ASP A 35 -15.06 9.07 12.94
C ASP A 35 -14.90 10.24 11.97
N THR A 36 -15.39 10.05 10.76
CA THR A 36 -15.32 11.07 9.71
C THR A 36 -16.29 12.23 9.93
N GLY A 37 -17.24 12.08 10.88
CA GLY A 37 -18.36 12.98 11.12
C GLY A 37 -19.41 13.00 9.98
N ALA A 38 -19.18 12.28 8.89
CA ALA A 38 -20.09 12.21 7.76
C ALA A 38 -21.30 11.33 8.08
N LYS A 39 -22.44 11.66 7.47
CA LYS A 39 -23.72 11.01 7.72
C LYS A 39 -24.46 10.75 6.40
N GLY A 40 -25.36 9.78 6.42
CA GLY A 40 -26.19 9.46 5.25
C GLY A 40 -25.34 9.03 4.07
N ALA A 41 -25.63 9.57 2.89
CA ALA A 41 -24.95 9.19 1.64
C ALA A 41 -23.46 9.58 1.60
N ALA A 42 -23.03 10.55 2.40
CA ALA A 42 -21.65 10.98 2.51
C ALA A 42 -20.83 10.10 3.47
N ALA A 43 -21.47 9.24 4.27
CA ALA A 43 -20.76 8.36 5.17
C ALA A 43 -20.05 7.24 4.38
N PRO A 44 -18.76 6.94 4.67
CA PRO A 44 -18.05 5.87 3.98
C PRO A 44 -18.75 4.53 4.23
N ASN A 45 -18.88 3.73 3.18
CA ASN A 45 -19.56 2.44 3.22
C ASN A 45 -18.88 1.32 2.43
N GLU A 46 -17.76 1.60 1.78
CA GLU A 46 -16.95 0.59 1.09
C GLU A 46 -15.46 0.87 1.29
N LEU A 47 -14.69 -0.21 1.51
CA LEU A 47 -13.23 -0.19 1.60
C LEU A 47 -12.66 -0.58 0.25
N LEU A 48 -11.73 0.22 -0.28
CA LEU A 48 -10.98 -0.15 -1.49
C LEU A 48 -9.78 -1.00 -1.08
N LEU A 49 -9.70 -2.21 -1.64
CA LEU A 49 -8.59 -3.12 -1.38
C LEU A 49 -7.41 -2.80 -2.28
N GLN A 50 -6.22 -2.78 -1.69
CA GLN A 50 -4.95 -2.52 -2.36
C GLN A 50 -4.17 -3.83 -2.43
N GLN A 51 -4.16 -4.47 -3.60
CA GLN A 51 -3.58 -5.81 -3.80
C GLN A 51 -4.14 -6.87 -2.83
N GLY A 52 -5.43 -6.76 -2.49
CA GLY A 52 -6.12 -7.67 -1.56
C GLY A 52 -6.00 -7.27 -0.08
N GLU A 53 -5.27 -6.22 0.24
CA GLU A 53 -5.08 -5.73 1.61
C GLU A 53 -5.79 -4.39 1.86
N CYS A 54 -5.87 -3.99 3.12
CA CYS A 54 -6.66 -2.81 3.53
C CYS A 54 -5.93 -1.49 3.32
N GLN A 55 -4.60 -1.57 3.27
CA GLN A 55 -3.69 -0.44 3.28
C GLN A 55 -2.43 -0.82 2.50
N GLY A 56 -1.95 0.11 1.68
CA GLY A 56 -0.68 -0.01 0.96
C GLY A 56 0.55 0.33 1.81
N PRO A 57 1.70 0.60 1.17
CA PRO A 57 2.97 0.84 1.85
C PRO A 57 3.06 2.22 2.53
N ASP A 58 2.10 3.10 2.28
CA ASP A 58 2.02 4.42 2.92
C ASP A 58 1.08 4.43 4.14
N ASP A 59 0.61 3.26 4.59
CA ASP A 59 -0.41 3.12 5.64
C ASP A 59 -1.67 3.95 5.35
N VAL A 60 -1.99 4.13 4.06
CA VAL A 60 -3.17 4.85 3.58
C VAL A 60 -4.27 3.87 3.28
N GLN A 61 -5.46 4.15 3.80
CA GLN A 61 -6.69 3.44 3.48
C GLN A 61 -7.59 4.31 2.60
N TRP A 62 -8.15 3.70 1.56
CA TRP A 62 -9.09 4.36 0.65
C TRP A 62 -10.50 3.80 0.85
N MET A 63 -11.49 4.70 0.86
CA MET A 63 -12.89 4.32 1.03
C MET A 63 -13.79 5.14 0.10
N THR A 64 -14.95 4.60 -0.23
CA THR A 64 -15.97 5.29 -1.02
C THR A 64 -17.25 5.46 -0.20
N SER A 65 -18.10 6.40 -0.64
CA SER A 65 -19.42 6.67 -0.08
C SER A 65 -20.49 6.59 -1.16
N SER A 66 -21.75 6.44 -0.78
CA SER A 66 -22.87 6.39 -1.73
C SER A 66 -23.09 7.68 -2.52
N ASP A 67 -22.63 8.82 -2.03
CA ASP A 67 -22.64 10.09 -2.77
C ASP A 67 -21.43 10.28 -3.69
N GLY A 68 -20.59 9.23 -3.82
CA GLY A 68 -19.40 9.23 -4.64
C GLY A 68 -18.18 9.91 -4.01
N THR A 69 -18.25 10.32 -2.73
CA THR A 69 -17.08 10.86 -2.03
C THR A 69 -16.00 9.79 -1.92
N LEU A 70 -14.81 10.12 -2.40
CA LEU A 70 -13.60 9.33 -2.16
C LEU A 70 -12.93 9.83 -0.88
N TRP A 71 -12.60 8.92 0.01
CA TRP A 71 -11.93 9.18 1.27
C TRP A 71 -10.52 8.63 1.24
N ARG A 72 -9.59 9.42 1.77
CA ARG A 72 -8.21 9.03 2.01
C ARG A 72 -7.96 9.13 3.52
N VAL A 73 -7.75 8.01 4.18
CA VAL A 73 -7.44 7.96 5.62
C VAL A 73 -5.96 7.65 5.77
N GLU A 74 -5.27 8.50 6.51
CA GLU A 74 -3.87 8.37 6.91
C GLU A 74 -3.80 8.12 8.43
N PRO A 75 -2.66 7.68 8.98
CA PRO A 75 -2.55 7.31 10.40
C PRO A 75 -2.94 8.40 11.40
N THR A 76 -2.94 9.67 11.01
CA THR A 76 -3.21 10.82 11.89
C THR A 76 -4.28 11.78 11.35
N THR A 77 -4.81 11.54 10.15
CA THR A 77 -5.68 12.50 9.45
C THR A 77 -6.49 11.84 8.35
N TYR A 78 -7.49 12.52 7.83
CA TYR A 78 -8.24 12.07 6.66
C TYR A 78 -8.59 13.23 5.74
N TYR A 79 -8.77 12.92 4.46
CA TYR A 79 -9.09 13.88 3.41
C TYR A 79 -10.24 13.37 2.55
N ARG A 80 -10.92 14.32 1.90
CA ARG A 80 -11.93 14.08 0.87
C ARG A 80 -11.41 14.66 -0.44
N PRO A 81 -10.47 13.99 -1.13
CA PRO A 81 -9.79 14.56 -2.29
C PRO A 81 -10.72 14.91 -3.45
N VAL A 82 -11.81 14.16 -3.63
CA VAL A 82 -12.71 14.31 -4.78
C VAL A 82 -14.08 13.68 -4.49
N GLN A 83 -15.10 14.12 -5.22
CA GLN A 83 -16.43 13.52 -5.25
C GLN A 83 -16.80 13.18 -6.70
N PHE A 84 -17.28 11.96 -6.93
CA PHE A 84 -17.75 11.43 -8.22
C PHE A 84 -19.26 11.20 -8.17
N PRO A 85 -20.11 12.18 -8.52
CA PRO A 85 -21.56 12.13 -8.21
C PRO A 85 -22.31 10.93 -8.78
N ALA A 86 -21.79 10.28 -9.82
CA ALA A 86 -22.32 9.06 -10.43
C ALA A 86 -21.32 7.89 -10.33
N LEU A 87 -20.59 7.79 -9.20
CA LEU A 87 -19.65 6.71 -8.92
C LEU A 87 -20.32 5.33 -9.04
N LYS A 88 -19.81 4.52 -9.97
CA LYS A 88 -20.23 3.13 -10.18
C LYS A 88 -19.27 2.12 -9.59
N ALA A 89 -17.97 2.38 -9.68
CA ALA A 89 -16.91 1.51 -9.18
C ALA A 89 -15.64 2.33 -8.90
N ALA A 90 -14.82 1.87 -7.96
CA ALA A 90 -13.47 2.38 -7.74
C ALA A 90 -12.51 1.23 -7.44
N ALA A 91 -11.24 1.39 -7.80
CA ALA A 91 -10.18 0.43 -7.53
C ALA A 91 -8.87 1.16 -7.25
N VAL A 92 -8.00 0.55 -6.43
CA VAL A 92 -6.72 1.13 -6.04
C VAL A 92 -5.61 0.09 -6.09
N THR A 93 -4.42 0.50 -6.51
CA THR A 93 -3.21 -0.31 -6.47
C THR A 93 -1.99 0.56 -6.23
N THR A 94 -0.86 -0.05 -5.86
CA THR A 94 0.46 0.60 -5.85
C THR A 94 1.28 0.15 -7.04
N ALA A 95 1.91 1.08 -7.73
CA ALA A 95 2.90 0.81 -8.77
C ALA A 95 4.28 0.45 -8.17
N ALA A 96 5.20 0.00 -9.02
CA ALA A 96 6.52 -0.47 -8.59
C ALA A 96 7.36 0.61 -7.87
N ASP A 97 7.13 1.89 -8.22
CA ASP A 97 7.78 3.08 -7.64
C ASP A 97 7.09 3.60 -6.37
N LYS A 98 6.13 2.84 -5.82
CA LYS A 98 5.26 3.17 -4.68
C LYS A 98 4.18 4.22 -4.96
N SER A 99 4.08 4.75 -6.19
CA SER A 99 2.97 5.64 -6.52
C SER A 99 1.64 4.91 -6.40
N VAL A 100 0.62 5.61 -5.91
CA VAL A 100 -0.74 5.08 -5.82
C VAL A 100 -1.45 5.35 -7.14
N LEU A 101 -2.00 4.30 -7.73
CA LEU A 101 -2.87 4.39 -8.89
C LEU A 101 -4.30 4.12 -8.41
N LEU A 102 -5.17 5.13 -8.55
CA LEU A 102 -6.58 5.01 -8.21
C LEU A 102 -7.42 5.25 -9.46
N ALA A 103 -8.39 4.37 -9.69
CA ALA A 103 -9.32 4.49 -10.78
C ALA A 103 -10.76 4.55 -10.25
N ALA A 104 -11.62 5.34 -10.90
CA ALA A 104 -13.02 5.47 -10.57
C ALA A 104 -13.87 5.58 -11.85
N ILE A 105 -14.94 4.80 -11.94
CA ILE A 105 -15.95 4.95 -12.99
C ILE A 105 -17.02 5.92 -12.47
N ASP A 106 -17.19 7.06 -13.13
CA ASP A 106 -18.20 8.07 -12.83
C ASP A 106 -19.12 8.26 -14.05
N GLY A 107 -20.34 7.72 -13.96
CA GLY A 107 -21.26 7.72 -15.10
C GLY A 107 -20.74 6.90 -16.30
N GLU A 108 -20.35 7.58 -17.38
CA GLU A 108 -19.80 6.97 -18.61
C GLU A 108 -18.29 7.22 -18.76
N GLU A 109 -17.64 7.71 -17.71
CA GLU A 109 -16.26 8.15 -17.75
C GLU A 109 -15.42 7.36 -16.76
N LEU A 110 -14.15 7.15 -17.13
CA LEU A 110 -13.16 6.62 -16.23
C LEU A 110 -12.22 7.75 -15.80
N TRP A 111 -11.97 7.84 -14.51
CA TRP A 111 -11.04 8.78 -13.91
C TRP A 111 -9.86 8.02 -13.31
N VAL A 112 -8.64 8.48 -13.56
CA VAL A 112 -7.41 7.91 -13.01
C VAL A 112 -6.65 8.99 -12.24
N GLY A 113 -6.18 8.70 -11.02
CA GLY A 113 -5.47 9.60 -10.12
C GLY A 113 -4.63 8.82 -9.09
N PRO A 114 -4.41 9.33 -7.86
CA PRO A 114 -5.01 10.51 -7.24
C PRO A 114 -4.15 11.79 -7.32
N GLU A 115 -2.88 11.72 -7.75
CA GLU A 115 -2.01 12.91 -7.81
C GLU A 115 -2.54 13.96 -8.79
N THR A 116 -2.93 13.51 -9.98
CA THR A 116 -3.65 14.31 -10.97
C THR A 116 -4.78 13.48 -11.55
N TRP A 117 -6.00 14.03 -11.55
CA TRP A 117 -7.17 13.34 -12.07
C TRP A 117 -7.24 13.50 -13.59
N GLN A 118 -7.04 12.38 -14.28
CA GLN A 118 -7.15 12.27 -15.73
C GLN A 118 -8.47 11.61 -16.10
N ARG A 119 -9.23 12.26 -16.99
CA ARG A 119 -10.49 11.74 -17.53
C ARG A 119 -10.24 10.98 -18.81
N TRP A 120 -10.86 9.81 -18.90
CA TRP A 120 -10.81 8.91 -20.04
C TRP A 120 -12.22 8.59 -20.52
N GLN A 121 -12.40 8.67 -21.84
CA GLN A 121 -13.58 8.19 -22.54
C GLN A 121 -13.13 7.20 -23.60
N PHE A 122 -13.82 6.07 -23.68
CA PHE A 122 -13.45 5.01 -24.60
C PHE A 122 -14.35 5.05 -25.84
N PRO A 123 -13.79 4.93 -27.06
CA PRO A 123 -14.56 5.01 -28.29
C PRO A 123 -15.54 3.83 -28.45
N ASN A 124 -15.27 2.71 -27.76
CA ASN A 124 -16.00 1.45 -27.92
C ASN A 124 -17.08 1.22 -26.85
N GLY A 125 -17.38 2.22 -26.03
CA GLY A 125 -18.46 2.17 -25.04
C GLY A 125 -18.10 2.83 -23.71
N ALA A 126 -19.09 2.94 -22.83
CA ALA A 126 -18.84 3.34 -21.45
C ALA A 126 -18.04 2.24 -20.72
N PRO A 127 -17.17 2.62 -19.78
CA PRO A 127 -16.48 1.64 -18.93
C PRO A 127 -17.49 0.88 -18.05
N GLY A 128 -17.29 -0.43 -17.94
CA GLY A 128 -18.17 -1.36 -17.23
C GLY A 128 -17.59 -1.80 -15.90
N GLN A 129 -16.79 -2.88 -15.93
CA GLN A 129 -16.13 -3.45 -14.76
C GLN A 129 -14.77 -2.79 -14.53
N LEU A 130 -14.35 -2.69 -13.26
CA LEU A 130 -13.09 -2.08 -12.86
C LEU A 130 -12.41 -2.94 -11.79
N SER A 131 -11.11 -3.18 -11.94
CA SER A 131 -10.29 -3.86 -10.93
C SER A 131 -8.84 -3.36 -10.99
N ALA A 132 -8.08 -3.46 -9.89
CA ALA A 132 -6.69 -3.01 -9.86
C ALA A 132 -5.84 -3.88 -8.93
N ALA A 133 -4.63 -4.20 -9.37
CA ALA A 133 -3.60 -4.90 -8.61
C ALA A 133 -2.25 -4.84 -9.34
N GLY A 134 -1.14 -5.13 -8.67
CA GLY A 134 0.19 -5.18 -9.31
C GLY A 134 0.62 -3.90 -10.03
N GLY A 135 0.09 -2.75 -9.63
CA GLY A 135 0.36 -1.45 -10.29
C GLY A 135 -0.45 -1.21 -11.55
N MET A 136 -1.41 -2.09 -11.86
CA MET A 136 -2.20 -2.06 -13.08
C MET A 136 -3.67 -1.80 -12.76
N VAL A 137 -4.35 -1.05 -13.63
CA VAL A 137 -5.81 -0.92 -13.64
C VAL A 137 -6.37 -1.68 -14.84
N TRP A 138 -7.43 -2.45 -14.60
CA TRP A 138 -8.13 -3.24 -15.61
C TRP A 138 -9.56 -2.76 -15.72
N VAL A 139 -10.02 -2.51 -16.94
CA VAL A 139 -11.38 -2.03 -17.20
C VAL A 139 -11.98 -2.74 -18.41
N THR A 140 -13.27 -3.05 -18.36
CA THR A 140 -14.01 -3.42 -19.57
C THR A 140 -14.64 -2.17 -20.20
N SER A 141 -14.63 -2.09 -21.52
CA SER A 141 -15.30 -1.03 -22.28
C SER A 141 -15.87 -1.61 -23.57
N GLY A 142 -17.20 -1.71 -23.66
CA GLY A 142 -17.85 -2.49 -24.70
C GLY A 142 -17.36 -3.94 -24.64
N SER A 143 -16.85 -4.46 -25.76
CA SER A 143 -16.26 -5.80 -25.83
C SER A 143 -14.75 -5.85 -25.60
N GLN A 144 -14.13 -4.76 -25.13
CA GLN A 144 -12.69 -4.74 -24.89
C GLN A 144 -12.37 -4.90 -23.41
N LEU A 145 -11.36 -5.72 -23.11
CA LEU A 145 -10.64 -5.67 -21.86
C LEU A 145 -9.36 -4.85 -22.04
N LEU A 146 -9.27 -3.75 -21.29
CA LEU A 146 -8.16 -2.81 -21.35
C LEU A 146 -7.36 -2.84 -20.05
N ARG A 147 -6.06 -2.61 -20.16
CA ARG A 147 -5.11 -2.49 -19.04
C ARG A 147 -4.39 -1.16 -19.11
N PHE A 148 -4.29 -0.46 -17.99
CA PHE A 148 -3.48 0.74 -17.80
C PHE A 148 -2.32 0.44 -16.85
N ASP A 149 -1.12 0.84 -17.26
CA ASP A 149 0.13 0.60 -16.52
C ASP A 149 0.65 1.83 -15.73
N GLY A 150 -0.14 2.90 -15.68
CA GLY A 150 0.26 4.19 -15.12
C GLY A 150 0.59 5.22 -16.19
N GLU A 151 0.91 4.79 -17.41
CA GLU A 151 1.29 5.67 -18.51
C GLU A 151 0.36 5.51 -19.73
N SER A 152 0.03 4.29 -20.09
CA SER A 152 -0.65 3.97 -21.35
C SER A 152 -1.71 2.87 -21.21
N TRP A 153 -2.74 2.96 -22.04
CA TRP A 153 -3.76 1.92 -22.18
C TRP A 153 -3.36 0.92 -23.26
N SER A 154 -3.46 -0.36 -22.93
CA SER A 154 -3.26 -1.49 -23.84
C SER A 154 -4.51 -2.35 -23.89
N GLU A 155 -4.92 -2.76 -25.09
CA GLU A 155 -5.94 -3.79 -25.26
C GLU A 155 -5.33 -5.17 -24.99
N MET A 156 -5.91 -5.90 -24.04
CA MET A 156 -5.41 -7.19 -23.61
C MET A 156 -6.16 -8.33 -24.29
N GLN A 157 -7.47 -8.19 -24.40
CA GLN A 157 -8.32 -9.17 -25.04
C GLN A 157 -9.57 -8.50 -25.60
N ARG A 158 -9.99 -9.01 -26.75
CA ARG A 158 -11.30 -8.75 -27.31
C ARG A 158 -12.25 -9.85 -26.87
N LEU A 159 -13.36 -9.46 -26.25
CA LEU A 159 -14.37 -10.32 -25.61
C LEU A 159 -15.49 -10.70 -26.58
N ASP A 160 -15.28 -10.52 -27.89
CA ASP A 160 -16.26 -10.85 -28.93
C ASP A 160 -16.47 -12.38 -28.98
N GLY A 161 -17.68 -12.86 -28.68
CA GLY A 161 -18.02 -14.29 -28.74
C GLY A 161 -19.42 -14.63 -28.21
N GLU A 162 -19.87 -15.88 -28.40
CA GLU A 162 -21.15 -16.40 -27.87
C GLU A 162 -21.17 -16.57 -26.33
N ASP A 163 -20.03 -16.33 -25.67
CA ASP A 163 -19.79 -16.64 -24.25
C ASP A 163 -20.36 -15.61 -23.25
N GLY A 164 -20.96 -14.49 -23.73
CA GLY A 164 -21.72 -13.53 -22.93
C GLY A 164 -21.05 -12.18 -22.68
N ASP A 165 -21.42 -11.52 -21.58
CA ASP A 165 -20.78 -10.31 -21.07
C ASP A 165 -19.85 -10.67 -19.91
N VAL A 166 -18.77 -9.90 -19.69
CA VAL A 166 -17.91 -10.05 -18.50
C VAL A 166 -18.71 -9.71 -17.25
N ALA A 167 -18.91 -10.72 -16.40
CA ALA A 167 -19.68 -10.61 -15.16
C ALA A 167 -18.88 -9.92 -14.06
N SER A 168 -17.59 -10.27 -13.92
CA SER A 168 -16.73 -9.73 -12.87
C SER A 168 -15.25 -9.77 -13.24
N LEU A 169 -14.50 -8.84 -12.62
CA LEU A 169 -13.05 -8.71 -12.74
C LEU A 169 -12.40 -8.77 -11.35
N HIS A 170 -11.45 -9.68 -11.17
CA HIS A 170 -10.71 -9.85 -9.93
C HIS A 170 -9.20 -9.81 -10.19
N ALA A 171 -8.62 -8.61 -10.12
CA ALA A 171 -7.19 -8.40 -10.29
C ALA A 171 -6.40 -8.89 -9.07
N HIS A 172 -5.21 -9.41 -9.33
CA HIS A 172 -4.18 -9.71 -8.33
C HIS A 172 -2.80 -9.42 -8.93
N ASP A 173 -1.74 -9.45 -8.13
CA ASP A 173 -0.40 -9.04 -8.59
C ASP A 173 0.16 -9.87 -9.75
N GLY A 174 -0.41 -11.05 -10.04
CA GLY A 174 -0.03 -11.87 -11.19
C GLY A 174 -0.90 -11.68 -12.44
N GLY A 175 -2.00 -10.93 -12.37
CA GLY A 175 -2.88 -10.75 -13.51
C GLY A 175 -4.33 -10.55 -13.13
N LEU A 176 -5.24 -11.10 -13.93
CA LEU A 176 -6.67 -10.84 -13.83
C LEU A 176 -7.46 -12.13 -13.93
N TRP A 177 -8.29 -12.43 -12.93
CA TRP A 177 -9.35 -13.41 -13.09
C TRP A 177 -10.56 -12.73 -13.71
N VAL A 178 -11.08 -13.31 -14.77
CA VAL A 178 -12.24 -12.84 -15.52
C VAL A 178 -13.33 -13.89 -15.45
N GLU A 179 -14.49 -13.50 -14.95
CA GLU A 179 -15.71 -14.30 -15.04
C GLU A 179 -16.48 -13.89 -16.28
N HIS A 180 -16.74 -14.86 -17.15
CA HIS A 180 -17.44 -14.66 -18.41
C HIS A 180 -18.42 -15.81 -18.65
N GLY A 181 -19.72 -15.52 -18.66
CA GLY A 181 -20.77 -16.53 -18.79
C GLY A 181 -20.73 -17.55 -17.66
N SER A 182 -20.30 -18.78 -17.97
CA SER A 182 -20.12 -19.87 -16.99
C SER A 182 -18.65 -20.28 -16.78
N SER A 183 -17.72 -19.49 -17.33
CA SER A 183 -16.30 -19.76 -17.33
C SER A 183 -15.55 -18.74 -16.47
N VAL A 184 -14.48 -19.19 -15.84
CA VAL A 184 -13.52 -18.34 -15.15
C VAL A 184 -12.16 -18.55 -15.78
N CYS A 185 -11.59 -17.47 -16.31
CA CYS A 185 -10.29 -17.49 -17.00
C CYS A 185 -9.28 -16.64 -16.23
N HIS A 186 -8.02 -17.04 -16.26
CA HIS A 186 -6.92 -16.22 -15.77
C HIS A 186 -6.17 -15.60 -16.95
N LEU A 187 -6.00 -14.28 -16.93
CA LEU A 187 -5.30 -13.52 -17.96
C LEU A 187 -4.02 -12.92 -17.39
N THR A 188 -2.92 -13.11 -18.12
CA THR A 188 -1.58 -12.62 -17.76
C THR A 188 -0.95 -11.95 -18.96
N GLY A 189 -0.29 -10.80 -18.77
CA GLY A 189 0.39 -10.09 -19.85
C GLY A 189 1.87 -10.41 -20.02
N ALA A 190 2.45 -11.21 -19.14
CA ALA A 190 3.87 -11.52 -19.08
C ALA A 190 4.08 -12.87 -18.33
N PRO A 191 5.27 -13.48 -18.40
CA PRO A 191 5.64 -14.54 -17.46
C PRO A 191 5.45 -14.04 -16.03
N MET A 192 5.06 -14.95 -15.14
CA MET A 192 4.69 -14.62 -13.77
C MET A 192 5.70 -15.17 -12.78
N VAL A 193 5.87 -14.42 -11.69
CA VAL A 193 6.49 -14.90 -10.46
C VAL A 193 5.42 -14.93 -9.38
N HIS A 194 5.17 -16.10 -8.82
CA HIS A 194 4.31 -16.27 -7.67
C HIS A 194 5.17 -16.45 -6.42
N VAL A 195 4.81 -15.72 -5.36
CA VAL A 195 5.47 -15.77 -4.06
C VAL A 195 4.45 -16.24 -3.04
N ALA A 196 4.79 -17.27 -2.27
CA ALA A 196 3.99 -17.77 -1.15
C ALA A 196 4.79 -17.74 0.15
N GLY A 197 4.09 -17.85 1.29
CA GLY A 197 4.68 -17.76 2.64
C GLY A 197 4.74 -16.33 3.19
N VAL A 198 4.82 -15.34 2.30
CA VAL A 198 4.64 -13.93 2.61
C VAL A 198 3.58 -13.32 1.70
N ARG A 199 2.86 -12.31 2.21
CA ARG A 199 1.80 -11.62 1.47
C ARG A 199 2.11 -10.13 1.33
N PRO A 200 1.60 -9.46 0.28
CA PRO A 200 1.69 -8.01 0.16
C PRO A 200 1.20 -7.33 1.44
N TYR A 201 1.91 -6.27 1.84
CA TYR A 201 1.60 -5.43 2.99
C TYR A 201 1.44 -6.17 4.33
N LEU A 202 2.04 -7.36 4.46
CA LEU A 202 2.11 -8.08 5.73
C LEU A 202 2.74 -7.19 6.81
N ARG A 203 2.03 -6.97 7.92
CA ARG A 203 2.53 -6.29 9.12
C ARG A 203 2.81 -7.33 10.19
N THR A 204 4.04 -7.38 10.69
CA THR A 204 4.48 -8.44 11.60
C THR A 204 5.54 -7.99 12.60
N LYS A 205 5.52 -8.60 13.79
CA LYS A 205 6.61 -8.52 14.79
C LYS A 205 7.63 -9.66 14.63
N GLU A 206 7.33 -10.64 13.79
CA GLU A 206 8.22 -11.77 13.54
C GLU A 206 9.41 -11.33 12.68
N LEU A 207 10.60 -11.78 13.08
CA LEU A 207 11.85 -11.47 12.37
C LEU A 207 12.01 -12.35 11.14
N ASP A 208 11.76 -13.64 11.26
CA ASP A 208 12.09 -14.64 10.25
C ASP A 208 10.84 -15.11 9.52
N HIS A 209 10.88 -15.08 8.18
CA HIS A 209 9.79 -15.55 7.33
C HIS A 209 10.30 -16.54 6.30
N ALA A 210 9.64 -17.70 6.20
CA ALA A 210 9.87 -18.63 5.12
C ALA A 210 9.01 -18.25 3.91
N PHE A 211 9.55 -18.42 2.71
CA PHE A 211 8.81 -18.17 1.48
C PHE A 211 9.19 -19.18 0.38
N SER A 212 8.31 -19.32 -0.60
CA SER A 212 8.57 -20.06 -1.83
C SER A 212 8.22 -19.23 -3.06
N ILE A 213 8.95 -19.47 -4.14
CA ILE A 213 8.80 -18.80 -5.42
C ILE A 213 8.56 -19.85 -6.49
N THR A 214 7.52 -19.66 -7.28
CA THR A 214 7.28 -20.40 -8.52
C THR A 214 7.22 -19.44 -9.69
N ALA A 215 7.90 -19.79 -10.78
CA ALA A 215 7.86 -19.02 -12.03
C ALA A 215 7.02 -19.77 -13.06
N SER A 216 6.30 -19.03 -13.91
CA SER A 216 5.55 -19.65 -15.01
C SER A 216 6.46 -20.15 -16.14
N ASP A 217 7.66 -19.59 -16.26
CA ASP A 217 8.71 -20.06 -17.16
C ASP A 217 9.64 -21.00 -16.38
N GLU A 218 9.46 -22.31 -16.56
CA GLU A 218 10.23 -23.35 -15.88
C GLU A 218 11.73 -23.31 -16.24
N ALA A 219 12.11 -22.69 -17.35
CA ALA A 219 13.50 -22.57 -17.77
C ALA A 219 14.20 -21.34 -17.16
N ALA A 220 13.44 -20.41 -16.57
CA ALA A 220 13.99 -19.18 -16.03
C ALA A 220 14.68 -19.43 -14.68
N THR A 221 15.91 -18.92 -14.55
CA THR A 221 16.59 -18.89 -13.24
C THR A 221 15.86 -17.94 -12.30
N VAL A 222 15.40 -18.47 -11.17
CA VAL A 222 14.76 -17.69 -10.11
C VAL A 222 15.79 -17.05 -9.20
N THR A 223 15.63 -15.76 -8.92
CA THR A 223 16.41 -15.01 -7.93
C THR A 223 15.49 -14.31 -6.94
N ALA A 224 16.04 -13.97 -5.77
CA ALA A 224 15.35 -13.17 -4.77
C ALA A 224 16.31 -12.22 -4.06
N SER A 225 15.83 -11.05 -3.66
CA SER A 225 16.53 -10.12 -2.78
C SER A 225 15.59 -9.49 -1.76
N LEU A 226 16.14 -9.12 -0.60
CA LEU A 226 15.46 -8.31 0.42
C LEU A 226 16.17 -6.95 0.48
N ASP A 227 15.47 -5.87 0.18
CA ASP A 227 16.01 -4.51 0.17
C ASP A 227 17.27 -4.34 -0.70
N GLY A 228 17.34 -5.12 -1.77
CA GLY A 228 18.48 -5.16 -2.68
C GLY A 228 19.56 -6.19 -2.34
N GLU A 229 19.55 -6.75 -1.12
CA GLU A 229 20.49 -7.78 -0.70
C GLU A 229 20.06 -9.17 -1.18
N PRO A 230 20.89 -9.92 -1.93
CA PRO A 230 20.53 -11.23 -2.46
C PRO A 230 20.21 -12.26 -1.36
N LEU A 231 19.14 -13.01 -1.56
CA LEU A 231 18.75 -14.12 -0.69
C LEU A 231 19.24 -15.45 -1.27
N THR A 232 19.59 -16.38 -0.38
CA THR A 232 19.91 -17.76 -0.77
C THR A 232 18.63 -18.55 -0.99
N LEU A 233 18.52 -19.21 -2.14
CA LEU A 233 17.38 -20.04 -2.51
C LEU A 233 17.80 -21.52 -2.65
N THR A 234 16.92 -22.42 -2.23
CA THR A 234 17.03 -23.86 -2.45
C THR A 234 15.88 -24.34 -3.31
N ILE A 235 16.18 -24.99 -4.43
CA ILE A 235 15.16 -25.54 -5.32
C ILE A 235 14.65 -26.86 -4.74
N ASP A 236 13.35 -26.95 -4.55
CA ASP A 236 12.66 -28.20 -4.24
C ASP A 236 12.61 -29.08 -5.51
N PRO A 237 13.24 -30.27 -5.51
CA PRO A 237 13.29 -31.12 -6.69
C PRO A 237 11.95 -31.77 -7.06
N GLU A 238 11.00 -31.85 -6.13
CA GLU A 238 9.67 -32.44 -6.38
C GLU A 238 8.72 -31.41 -7.00
N THR A 239 8.75 -30.18 -6.51
CA THR A 239 7.81 -29.13 -6.93
C THR A 239 8.41 -28.13 -7.93
N GLY A 240 9.74 -28.10 -8.07
CA GLY A 240 10.45 -27.08 -8.83
C GLY A 240 10.44 -25.69 -8.18
N ALA A 241 9.83 -25.55 -6.99
CA ALA A 241 9.73 -24.27 -6.30
C ALA A 241 11.07 -23.88 -5.66
N SER A 242 11.45 -22.61 -5.80
CA SER A 242 12.60 -22.05 -5.10
C SER A 242 12.17 -21.59 -3.71
N THR A 243 12.72 -22.20 -2.65
CA THR A 243 12.43 -21.87 -1.26
C THR A 243 13.54 -21.03 -0.64
N GLY A 244 13.16 -20.13 0.26
CA GLY A 244 14.10 -19.24 0.96
C GLY A 244 13.58 -18.78 2.31
N SER A 245 14.44 -18.09 3.05
CA SER A 245 14.09 -17.40 4.28
C SER A 245 14.56 -15.95 4.20
N LEU A 246 13.74 -15.03 4.69
CA LEU A 246 14.10 -13.64 4.85
C LEU A 246 14.06 -13.25 6.33
N ARG A 247 14.86 -12.25 6.70
CA ARG A 247 14.94 -11.73 8.05
C ARG A 247 14.76 -10.21 8.05
N LEU A 248 13.79 -9.73 8.83
CA LEU A 248 13.45 -8.31 8.96
C LEU A 248 14.15 -7.72 10.20
N ASP A 249 15.43 -7.39 10.07
CA ASP A 249 16.26 -6.95 11.21
C ASP A 249 15.92 -5.57 11.76
N SER A 250 15.29 -4.70 10.97
CA SER A 250 14.91 -3.34 11.35
C SER A 250 13.40 -3.16 11.34
N ALA A 251 12.86 -2.25 12.15
CA ALA A 251 11.47 -1.82 12.00
C ALA A 251 11.29 -0.98 10.72
N GLY A 252 10.11 -1.05 10.11
CA GLY A 252 9.77 -0.31 8.90
C GLY A 252 9.42 -1.21 7.72
N TRP A 253 9.36 -0.61 6.54
CA TRP A 253 9.00 -1.29 5.30
C TRP A 253 10.23 -1.94 4.65
N HIS A 254 10.07 -3.21 4.30
CA HIS A 254 11.03 -4.03 3.58
C HIS A 254 10.42 -4.49 2.24
N GLN A 255 11.27 -4.67 1.24
CA GLN A 255 10.87 -5.13 -0.08
C GLN A 255 11.54 -6.46 -0.41
N LEU A 256 10.73 -7.52 -0.52
CA LEU A 256 11.13 -8.74 -1.20
C LEU A 256 10.93 -8.55 -2.70
N VAL A 257 11.99 -8.72 -3.48
CA VAL A 257 11.95 -8.77 -4.94
C VAL A 257 12.26 -10.20 -5.37
N ALA A 258 11.33 -10.84 -6.06
CA ALA A 258 11.50 -12.16 -6.68
C ALA A 258 11.48 -12.00 -8.20
N ALA A 259 12.48 -12.53 -8.90
CA ALA A 259 12.60 -12.40 -10.34
C ALA A 259 12.84 -13.75 -11.03
N ALA A 260 12.32 -13.89 -12.25
CA ALA A 260 12.54 -15.03 -13.12
C ALA A 260 12.55 -14.55 -14.59
N GLY A 261 13.74 -14.48 -15.20
CA GLY A 261 13.90 -13.91 -16.53
C GLY A 261 13.50 -12.44 -16.56
N ALA A 262 12.50 -12.09 -17.38
CA ALA A 262 11.95 -10.73 -17.47
C ALA A 262 10.80 -10.46 -16.47
N ALA A 263 10.33 -11.50 -15.77
CA ALA A 263 9.26 -11.36 -14.79
C ALA A 263 9.82 -10.98 -13.42
N GLU A 264 9.14 -10.06 -12.76
CA GLU A 264 9.49 -9.60 -11.42
C GLU A 264 8.22 -9.48 -10.58
N ARG A 265 8.32 -9.87 -9.30
CA ARG A 265 7.31 -9.65 -8.28
C ARG A 265 7.92 -8.95 -7.08
N ARG A 266 7.27 -7.88 -6.65
CA ARG A 266 7.61 -7.11 -5.46
C ARG A 266 6.58 -7.40 -4.38
N VAL A 267 7.03 -7.81 -3.20
CA VAL A 267 6.19 -8.00 -2.02
C VAL A 267 6.71 -7.07 -0.93
N TRP A 268 5.86 -6.14 -0.51
CA TRP A 268 6.17 -5.22 0.59
C TRP A 268 5.76 -5.84 1.91
N LEU A 269 6.64 -5.83 2.90
CA LEU A 269 6.36 -6.27 4.27
C LEU A 269 6.73 -5.16 5.23
N LYS A 270 5.96 -4.98 6.30
CA LYS A 270 6.28 -4.04 7.38
C LYS A 270 6.67 -4.80 8.63
N ARG A 271 7.92 -4.60 9.07
CA ARG A 271 8.35 -4.99 10.40
C ARG A 271 7.88 -3.94 11.39
N LEU A 272 7.03 -4.35 12.30
CA LEU A 272 6.54 -3.51 13.38
C LEU A 272 7.63 -3.37 14.45
N PRO A 273 7.64 -2.32 15.28
CA PRO A 273 8.56 -2.25 16.41
C PRO A 273 8.21 -3.29 17.49
N ASP A 274 9.22 -3.77 18.21
CA ASP A 274 9.04 -4.69 19.36
C ASP A 274 8.54 -3.98 20.62
N ALA A 275 8.81 -2.68 20.71
CA ALA A 275 8.41 -1.83 21.82
C ALA A 275 7.51 -0.71 21.31
N GLU A 276 6.45 -0.43 22.07
CA GLU A 276 5.68 0.81 21.90
C GLU A 276 6.55 1.99 22.32
N ARG A 277 6.65 2.99 21.44
CA ARG A 277 7.39 4.24 21.68
C ARG A 277 6.39 5.37 21.72
N SER A 278 6.59 6.33 22.61
CA SER A 278 5.78 7.54 22.68
C SER A 278 6.61 8.79 22.43
N TRP A 279 5.97 9.85 21.96
CA TRP A 279 6.64 11.13 21.79
C TRP A 279 7.12 11.67 23.13
N ASP A 280 6.27 11.66 24.14
CA ASP A 280 6.59 12.23 25.45
C ASP A 280 7.75 11.54 26.17
N SER A 281 7.84 10.20 26.11
CA SER A 281 8.87 9.42 26.82
C SER A 281 10.13 9.15 26.02
N ASP A 282 10.02 8.94 24.70
CA ASP A 282 11.13 8.44 23.89
C ASP A 282 11.68 9.50 22.94
N ILE A 283 10.81 10.25 22.25
CA ILE A 283 11.26 11.14 21.17
C ILE A 283 11.59 12.55 21.65
N ARG A 284 10.77 13.12 22.54
CA ARG A 284 11.01 14.46 23.08
C ARG A 284 12.40 14.58 23.73
N PRO A 285 12.89 13.61 24.55
CA PRO A 285 14.24 13.68 25.09
C PRO A 285 15.34 13.69 24.00
N ILE A 286 15.16 12.90 22.94
CA ILE A 286 16.09 12.86 21.80
C ILE A 286 16.07 14.21 21.07
N PHE A 287 14.88 14.77 20.82
CA PHE A 287 14.73 16.08 20.21
C PHE A 287 15.42 17.18 21.04
N GLU A 288 15.16 17.23 22.34
CA GLU A 288 15.72 18.23 23.24
C GLU A 288 17.25 18.16 23.30
N SER A 289 17.81 16.95 23.30
CA SER A 289 19.25 16.72 23.36
C SER A 289 19.96 17.01 22.03
N ASN A 290 19.37 16.59 20.90
CA ASN A 290 20.09 16.50 19.63
C ASN A 290 19.56 17.40 18.50
N CYS A 291 18.31 17.86 18.56
CA CYS A 291 17.65 18.55 17.44
C CYS A 291 17.24 19.99 17.77
N ALA A 292 16.93 20.28 19.04
CA ALA A 292 16.40 21.57 19.47
C ALA A 292 17.35 22.75 19.20
N GLY A 293 18.66 22.52 19.08
CA GLY A 293 19.62 23.59 18.76
C GLY A 293 19.41 24.25 17.38
N CYS A 294 18.73 23.58 16.45
CA CYS A 294 18.45 24.09 15.10
C CYS A 294 16.96 24.08 14.72
N HIS A 295 16.15 23.21 15.34
CA HIS A 295 14.75 23.00 14.97
C HIS A 295 13.76 23.65 15.95
N THR A 296 14.12 24.81 16.51
CA THR A 296 13.20 25.63 17.32
C THR A 296 12.49 26.69 16.47
N THR A 297 11.37 27.20 16.97
CA THR A 297 10.58 28.22 16.27
C THR A 297 11.40 29.49 16.02
N GLY A 298 11.49 29.91 14.76
CA GLY A 298 12.11 31.19 14.37
C GLY A 298 13.62 31.15 14.11
N GLN A 299 14.26 29.98 14.09
CA GLN A 299 15.64 29.84 13.64
C GLN A 299 15.74 29.67 12.12
N GLU A 300 16.16 30.73 11.43
CA GLU A 300 16.73 30.64 10.08
C GLU A 300 18.27 30.64 10.18
N PRO A 301 19.00 29.81 9.41
CA PRO A 301 18.53 28.84 8.42
C PRO A 301 18.46 27.42 9.03
N GLY A 302 17.43 27.14 9.84
CA GLY A 302 17.35 25.93 10.67
C GLY A 302 16.51 24.77 10.12
N GLY A 303 15.69 25.01 9.09
CA GLY A 303 14.68 24.04 8.63
C GLY A 303 13.36 24.16 9.42
N PRO A 304 12.42 23.20 9.28
CA PRO A 304 11.13 23.29 9.96
C PRO A 304 11.30 23.27 11.49
N ALA A 305 10.40 23.95 12.20
CA ALA A 305 10.30 23.81 13.65
C ALA A 305 9.81 22.39 13.96
N LEU A 306 10.46 21.72 14.92
CA LEU A 306 10.16 20.34 15.33
C LEU A 306 9.98 20.24 16.86
N ALA A 307 9.51 21.32 17.50
CA ALA A 307 9.48 21.44 18.95
C ALA A 307 8.27 20.77 19.62
N SER A 308 7.35 20.20 18.83
CA SER A 308 6.14 19.57 19.32
C SER A 308 5.87 18.23 18.62
N TYR A 309 5.02 17.42 19.25
CA TYR A 309 4.48 16.19 18.65
C TYR A 309 3.87 16.47 17.28
N GLN A 310 3.02 17.50 17.18
CA GLN A 310 2.33 17.85 15.94
C GLN A 310 3.32 18.23 14.82
N ASP A 311 4.40 18.92 15.17
CA ASP A 311 5.43 19.26 14.20
C ASP A 311 6.15 18.01 13.69
N TRP A 312 6.49 17.06 14.57
CA TRP A 312 7.11 15.80 14.15
C TRP A 312 6.19 14.96 13.28
N VAL A 313 4.91 14.85 13.64
CA VAL A 313 3.92 14.17 12.80
C VAL A 313 3.81 14.83 11.42
N ALA A 314 3.74 16.17 11.36
CA ALA A 314 3.65 16.91 10.11
C ALA A 314 4.89 16.72 9.20
N HIS A 315 6.05 16.45 9.80
CA HIS A 315 7.32 16.28 9.08
C HIS A 315 7.83 14.83 9.08
N ALA A 316 7.01 13.85 9.49
CA ALA A 316 7.42 12.46 9.70
C ALA A 316 8.15 11.86 8.49
N LYS A 317 7.67 12.10 7.26
CA LYS A 317 8.32 11.65 6.02
C LYS A 317 9.73 12.23 5.84
N GLN A 318 9.92 13.52 6.13
CA GLN A 318 11.22 14.17 6.02
C GLN A 318 12.17 13.70 7.12
N ILE A 319 11.66 13.46 8.33
CA ILE A 319 12.43 12.91 9.44
C ILE A 319 12.90 11.50 9.11
N GLN A 320 12.00 10.62 8.65
CA GLN A 320 12.35 9.28 8.15
C GLN A 320 13.49 9.35 7.13
N GLN A 321 13.30 10.14 6.07
CA GLN A 321 14.28 10.26 4.98
C GLN A 321 15.64 10.78 5.46
N ARG A 322 15.66 11.79 6.32
CA ARG A 322 16.92 12.49 6.67
C ARG A 322 17.63 11.92 7.87
N VAL A 323 16.88 11.45 8.88
CA VAL A 323 17.41 10.94 10.15
C VAL A 323 17.63 9.43 10.07
N VAL A 324 16.64 8.69 9.57
CA VAL A 324 16.67 7.22 9.55
C VAL A 324 17.37 6.70 8.30
N ASP A 325 16.87 7.07 7.12
CA ASP A 325 17.32 6.47 5.86
C ASP A 325 18.70 7.01 5.43
N ALA A 326 18.82 8.34 5.32
CA ALA A 326 20.03 8.98 4.81
C ALA A 326 21.07 9.29 5.91
N LYS A 327 20.67 9.24 7.19
CA LYS A 327 21.50 9.60 8.36
C LYS A 327 22.27 10.94 8.19
N THR A 328 21.65 11.90 7.51
CA THR A 328 22.21 13.24 7.24
C THR A 328 21.88 14.25 8.34
N MET A 329 20.94 13.90 9.22
CA MET A 329 20.53 14.70 10.36
C MET A 329 20.70 13.91 11.68
N PRO A 330 21.14 14.57 12.77
CA PRO A 330 21.65 15.95 12.80
C PRO A 330 23.00 16.06 12.06
N PRO A 331 23.38 17.26 11.56
CA PRO A 331 24.64 17.46 10.86
C PRO A 331 25.81 17.08 11.77
N ALA A 332 26.92 16.59 11.19
CA ALA A 332 28.05 16.09 11.97
C ALA A 332 28.58 17.08 13.04
N ALA A 333 28.52 18.39 12.77
CA ALA A 333 28.95 19.43 13.70
C ALA A 333 28.01 19.61 14.92
N ASN A 334 26.78 19.11 14.84
CA ASN A 334 25.72 19.28 15.84
C ASN A 334 25.28 17.95 16.46
N LYS A 335 25.98 16.85 16.20
CA LYS A 335 25.71 15.57 16.87
C LYS A 335 26.10 15.69 18.35
N GLY A 336 25.14 15.49 19.25
CA GLY A 336 25.40 15.36 20.67
C GLY A 336 26.29 14.14 20.97
N PRO A 337 26.95 14.08 22.13
CA PRO A 337 27.82 12.96 22.50
C PRO A 337 27.07 11.62 22.57
N ASP A 338 25.77 11.67 22.84
CA ASP A 338 24.90 10.50 22.99
C ASP A 338 24.18 10.12 21.69
N TRP A 339 24.31 10.91 20.62
CA TRP A 339 23.69 10.60 19.33
C TRP A 339 24.33 9.37 18.69
N GLY A 340 23.54 8.33 18.48
CA GLY A 340 24.00 7.06 17.90
C GLY A 340 22.92 6.31 17.14
N ASP A 341 23.24 5.07 16.75
CA ASP A 341 22.30 4.18 16.07
C ASP A 341 21.09 3.84 16.96
N ASP A 342 21.24 3.85 18.29
CA ASP A 342 20.15 3.62 19.25
C ASP A 342 19.07 4.72 19.15
N ASP A 343 19.45 6.01 19.12
CA ASP A 343 18.50 7.12 18.96
C ASP A 343 17.79 7.05 17.60
N VAL A 344 18.54 6.75 16.53
CA VAL A 344 17.98 6.56 15.19
C VAL A 344 16.98 5.40 15.19
N GLN A 345 17.30 4.30 15.88
CA GLN A 345 16.41 3.15 16.00
C GLN A 345 15.15 3.48 16.80
N VAL A 346 15.25 4.25 17.88
CA VAL A 346 14.09 4.71 18.65
C VAL A 346 13.16 5.57 17.79
N ILE A 347 13.72 6.52 17.03
CA ILE A 347 12.95 7.34 16.09
C ILE A 347 12.29 6.46 15.02
N ALA A 348 13.03 5.52 14.41
CA ALA A 348 12.50 4.61 13.41
C ALA A 348 11.36 3.73 13.97
N GLN A 349 11.52 3.22 15.20
CA GLN A 349 10.49 2.44 15.89
C GLN A 349 9.22 3.25 16.13
N TRP A 350 9.35 4.50 16.59
CA TRP A 350 8.22 5.39 16.81
C TRP A 350 7.48 5.74 15.52
N LEU A 351 8.22 6.08 14.45
CA LEU A 351 7.64 6.35 13.13
C LEU A 351 6.92 5.11 12.56
N ALA A 352 7.55 3.93 12.63
CA ALA A 352 6.98 2.68 12.16
C ALA A 352 5.77 2.22 12.99
N GLY A 353 5.79 2.51 14.30
CA GLY A 353 4.76 2.16 15.29
C GLY A 353 3.52 3.07 15.31
N GLY A 354 3.41 4.02 14.38
CA GLY A 354 2.23 4.89 14.28
C GLY A 354 2.28 6.14 15.14
N MET A 355 3.47 6.51 15.63
CA MET A 355 3.76 7.81 16.28
C MET A 355 2.84 8.11 17.48
N ALA A 356 2.88 7.29 18.53
CA ALA A 356 2.08 7.58 19.73
C ALA A 356 2.52 8.92 20.38
N PRO A 357 1.58 9.74 20.89
CA PRO A 357 1.84 11.07 21.44
C PRO A 357 2.61 11.06 22.77
#